data_AF-A0A351RRG7-F1
#
_entry.id   AF-A0A351RRG7-F1
#
_cell.length_a   1.000
_cell.length_b   1.000
_cell.length_c   1.000
_cell.angle_alpha   90.00
_cell.angle_beta   90.00
_cell.angle_gamma   90.00
#
_symmetry.space_group_name_H-M   'P 1'
#
loop_
_entity.id
_entity.type
_entity.pdbx_description
1 polymer ?
#
loop_
_entity_poly.entity_id
_entity_poly.type
_entity_poly.pdbx_seq_one_letter_code
_entity_poly.pdbx_strand_id
1 'polypeptide(L)'
;VMDENPTQERLAEFGLINPQLEVTLRVGRELTPYTLIFGERAPTKGVAFAILKGSPKVYRVLADARAEADQSLYYFRDKTIFRTEPNMVDKVEIVKDNKKIKCELPMEEKGKWEIVSPVKARADMIKIIEIVSKFKDSEVKEFIDEEPKDLKAYGLYPVKTKLSIWLSGDETPTETIFIGDRDKKKRGYFAKLEKKDNIFLIEENMIDLLPEDAEELRERSILFFEEEKVNKIEVKYPEREIIVAKTPEFEWKILKPGESDPETSSGQVFDFNIVKDFLKNMREFKIKEFVSEGHEGLKTFGLDKPAIKLLIWEEGNKTPHELNIGSISGKGDGIYVWTGEQDSVVLIDEKIREVVKESFI
;
A
#
# COMPACT_ATOMS: atom_id res chain seq x y z
N VAL A 1 30.38 33.89 27.17
CA VAL A 1 31.30 33.24 28.14
C VAL A 1 30.80 33.57 29.54
N MET A 2 30.75 32.60 30.46
CA MET A 2 30.26 32.76 31.84
C MET A 2 31.42 33.02 32.81
N ASP A 3 32.55 32.32 32.61
CA ASP A 3 33.76 32.47 33.42
C ASP A 3 34.97 32.23 32.49
N GLU A 4 35.92 33.15 32.41
CA GLU A 4 37.05 33.02 31.48
C GLU A 4 38.18 32.13 32.02
N ASN A 5 38.31 32.05 33.34
CA ASN A 5 39.37 31.30 34.01
C ASN A 5 38.91 30.88 35.42
N PRO A 6 38.00 29.90 35.54
CA PRO A 6 37.37 29.52 36.80
C PRO A 6 38.36 28.85 37.76
N THR A 7 38.17 29.05 39.06
CA THR A 7 38.86 28.26 40.09
C THR A 7 38.32 26.83 40.13
N GLN A 8 38.98 25.94 40.88
CA GLN A 8 38.48 24.58 41.05
C GLN A 8 37.12 24.55 41.75
N GLU A 9 36.89 25.40 42.77
CA GLU A 9 35.57 25.46 43.42
C GLU A 9 34.47 25.86 42.43
N ARG A 10 34.77 26.82 41.54
CA ARG A 10 33.85 27.26 40.48
C ARG A 10 33.54 26.16 39.47
N LEU A 11 34.54 25.38 39.07
CA LEU A 11 34.33 24.21 38.21
C LEU A 11 33.46 23.15 38.89
N ALA A 12 33.60 22.98 40.21
CA ALA A 12 32.75 22.09 40.99
C ALA A 12 31.29 22.57 40.99
N GLU A 13 31.05 23.87 41.24
CA GLU A 13 29.72 24.50 41.19
C GLU A 13 29.02 24.32 39.84
N PHE A 14 29.79 24.23 38.74
CA PHE A 14 29.26 24.01 37.41
C PHE A 14 29.09 22.53 37.04
N GLY A 15 29.49 21.60 37.90
CA GLY A 15 29.48 20.17 37.60
C GLY A 15 30.50 19.74 36.52
N LEU A 16 31.58 20.52 36.36
CA LEU A 16 32.59 20.33 35.31
C LEU A 16 33.85 19.59 35.80
N ILE A 17 33.95 19.27 37.09
CA ILE A 17 35.04 18.42 37.63
C ILE A 17 34.82 16.94 37.26
N ASN A 18 33.58 16.46 37.37
CA ASN A 18 33.20 15.08 37.05
C ASN A 18 32.07 15.11 36.00
N PRO A 19 32.36 15.54 34.76
CA PRO A 19 31.34 15.70 33.75
C PRO A 19 30.67 14.37 33.42
N GLN A 20 29.35 14.40 33.27
CA GLN A 20 28.56 13.20 32.92
C GLN A 20 28.32 13.08 31.41
N LEU A 21 28.70 14.11 30.63
CA LEU A 21 28.46 14.17 29.20
C LEU A 21 29.61 14.87 28.48
N GLU A 22 30.23 14.17 27.54
CA GLU A 22 31.20 14.72 26.61
C GLU A 22 30.77 14.41 25.18
N VAL A 23 30.75 15.42 24.32
CA VAL A 23 30.43 15.26 22.89
C VAL A 23 31.61 15.73 22.07
N THR A 24 32.10 14.85 21.20
CA THR A 24 33.15 15.20 20.24
C THR A 24 32.56 15.30 18.84
N LEU A 25 32.58 16.52 18.29
CA LEU A 25 32.21 16.81 16.92
C LEU A 25 33.46 16.81 16.05
N ARG A 26 33.43 16.15 14.90
CA ARG A 26 34.49 16.23 13.90
C ARG A 26 34.04 17.16 12.78
N VAL A 27 34.68 18.31 12.65
CA VAL A 27 34.21 19.42 11.82
C VAL A 27 35.16 19.69 10.66
N GLY A 28 34.61 19.96 9.48
CA GLY A 28 35.36 20.25 8.26
C GLY A 28 35.87 19.00 7.55
N ARG A 29 36.54 19.19 6.41
CA ARG A 29 37.05 18.09 5.56
C ARG A 29 38.11 17.24 6.26
N GLU A 30 38.91 17.86 7.12
CA GLU A 30 39.95 17.19 7.91
C GLU A 30 39.38 16.51 9.16
N LEU A 31 38.07 16.62 9.40
CA LEU A 31 37.39 16.02 10.54
C LEU A 31 38.02 16.42 11.89
N THR A 32 38.43 17.69 12.00
CA THR A 32 39.08 18.24 13.19
C THR A 32 38.19 18.06 14.41
N PRO A 33 38.68 17.43 15.49
CA PRO A 33 37.85 17.13 16.66
C PRO A 33 37.69 18.35 17.56
N TYR A 34 36.45 18.64 17.94
CA TYR A 34 36.07 19.61 18.96
C TYR A 34 35.24 18.90 20.03
N THR A 35 35.78 18.82 21.26
CA THR A 35 35.10 18.16 22.37
C THR A 35 34.47 19.19 23.29
N LEU A 36 33.14 19.16 23.39
CA LEU A 36 32.36 19.91 24.39
C LEU A 36 32.12 19.02 25.60
N ILE A 37 32.47 19.52 26.77
CA ILE A 37 32.27 18.88 28.06
C ILE A 37 31.12 19.61 28.74
N PHE A 38 30.01 18.93 28.99
CA PHE A 38 28.82 19.53 29.61
C PHE A 38 28.81 19.25 31.12
N GLY A 39 28.53 20.30 31.89
CA GLY A 39 28.32 20.26 33.33
C GLY A 39 26.84 20.15 33.70
N GLU A 40 26.51 20.62 34.90
CA GLU A 40 25.14 20.59 35.45
C GLU A 40 24.21 21.62 34.79
N ARG A 41 22.90 21.35 34.88
CA ARG A 41 21.86 22.32 34.54
C ARG A 41 21.75 23.35 35.65
N ALA A 42 21.67 24.63 35.30
CA ALA A 42 21.44 25.69 36.28
C ALA A 42 20.01 25.59 36.86
N PRO A 43 19.82 25.71 38.19
CA PRO A 43 18.53 25.42 38.85
C PRO A 43 17.32 26.21 38.36
N THR A 44 17.49 27.40 37.77
CA THR A 44 16.37 28.34 37.57
C THR A 44 16.29 29.00 36.18
N LYS A 45 17.14 28.64 35.21
CA LYS A 45 17.32 29.48 34.00
C LYS A 45 17.35 28.75 32.66
N GLY A 46 16.95 27.48 32.57
CA GLY A 46 16.92 26.75 31.30
C GLY A 46 18.28 26.72 30.59
N VAL A 47 19.38 26.77 31.35
CA VAL A 47 20.75 26.80 30.85
C VAL A 47 21.58 25.71 31.50
N ALA A 48 22.64 25.31 30.83
CA ALA A 48 23.68 24.43 31.37
C ALA A 48 25.06 25.09 31.20
N PHE A 49 26.06 24.52 31.83
CA PHE A 49 27.46 24.94 31.66
C PHE A 49 28.20 23.98 30.74
N ALA A 50 29.14 24.48 29.95
CA ALA A 50 30.00 23.66 29.11
C ALA A 50 31.40 24.25 28.96
N ILE A 51 32.39 23.41 28.70
CA ILE A 51 33.76 23.79 28.35
C ILE A 51 34.12 23.18 27.00
N LEU A 52 34.84 23.93 26.16
CA LEU A 52 35.54 23.37 25.01
C LEU A 52 36.89 22.82 25.48
N LYS A 53 37.14 21.53 25.26
CA LYS A 53 38.38 20.86 25.66
C LYS A 53 39.60 21.61 25.12
N GLY A 54 40.55 21.94 26.01
CA GLY A 54 41.72 22.76 25.71
C GLY A 54 41.54 24.27 25.94
N SER A 55 40.33 24.72 26.31
CA SER A 55 40.05 26.10 26.74
C SER A 55 39.74 26.15 28.23
N PRO A 56 40.26 27.14 29.00
CA PRO A 56 39.84 27.32 30.39
C PRO A 56 38.45 27.96 30.53
N LYS A 57 37.85 28.43 29.43
CA LYS A 57 36.61 29.20 29.46
C LYS A 57 35.38 28.32 29.70
N VAL A 58 34.54 28.71 30.65
CA VAL A 58 33.21 28.15 30.87
C VAL A 58 32.19 28.95 30.08
N TYR A 59 31.37 28.24 29.32
CA TYR A 59 30.27 28.77 28.55
C TYR A 59 28.95 28.46 29.24
N ARG A 60 28.03 29.43 29.20
CA ARG A 60 26.62 29.19 29.50
C ARG A 60 25.93 28.86 28.19
N VAL A 61 25.34 27.67 28.10
CA VAL A 61 24.62 27.15 26.94
C VAL A 61 23.15 26.93 27.30
N LEU A 62 22.27 26.80 26.30
CA LEU A 62 20.87 26.43 26.57
C LEU A 62 20.80 25.00 27.12
N ALA A 63 19.89 24.74 28.05
CA ALA A 63 19.68 23.40 28.60
C ALA A 63 19.26 22.42 27.50
N ASP A 64 18.56 22.90 26.46
CA ASP A 64 18.17 22.12 25.28
C ASP A 64 19.38 21.62 24.50
N ALA A 65 20.43 22.44 24.35
CA ALA A 65 21.66 22.00 23.69
C ALA A 65 22.36 20.86 24.46
N ARG A 66 22.31 20.90 25.80
CA ARG A 66 22.78 19.79 26.63
C ARG A 66 21.85 18.59 26.50
N ALA A 67 20.53 18.79 26.48
CA ALA A 67 19.56 17.71 26.34
C ALA A 67 19.68 16.99 24.99
N GLU A 68 19.94 17.73 23.92
CA GLU A 68 20.20 17.22 22.57
C GLU A 68 21.50 16.42 22.51
N ALA A 69 22.54 16.88 23.21
CA ALA A 69 23.80 16.16 23.35
C ALA A 69 23.67 14.86 24.18
N ASP A 70 22.73 14.82 25.12
CA ASP A 70 22.47 13.71 26.06
C ASP A 70 21.43 12.71 25.52
N GLN A 71 21.32 12.59 24.20
CA GLN A 71 20.42 11.64 23.56
C GLN A 71 21.06 10.24 23.45
N SER A 72 20.22 9.21 23.42
CA SER A 72 20.68 7.84 23.20
C SER A 72 21.24 7.64 21.79
N LEU A 73 22.06 6.61 21.58
CA LEU A 73 22.58 6.27 20.26
C LEU A 73 21.45 6.10 19.22
N TYR A 74 20.31 5.53 19.63
CA TYR A 74 19.13 5.36 18.77
C TYR A 74 18.65 6.68 18.15
N TYR A 75 18.69 7.78 18.91
CA TYR A 75 18.26 9.10 18.44
C TYR A 75 19.07 9.59 17.23
N PHE A 76 20.38 9.35 17.26
CA PHE A 76 21.29 9.81 16.20
C PHE A 76 21.36 8.86 15.00
N ARG A 77 20.77 7.66 15.10
CA ARG A 77 20.80 6.69 14.01
C ARG A 77 19.76 7.00 12.97
N ASP A 78 20.09 6.68 11.72
CA ASP A 78 19.10 6.64 10.67
C ASP A 78 18.15 5.46 10.90
N LYS A 79 16.89 5.79 11.23
CA LYS A 79 15.83 4.81 11.52
C LYS A 79 15.01 4.46 10.28
N THR A 80 15.39 4.94 9.10
CA THR A 80 14.64 4.66 7.86
C THR A 80 14.73 3.18 7.49
N ILE A 81 13.58 2.54 7.28
CA ILE A 81 13.51 1.16 6.78
C ILE A 81 13.63 1.17 5.26
N PHE A 82 12.64 1.73 4.55
CA PHE A 82 12.69 1.94 3.09
C PHE A 82 12.72 3.42 2.74
N ARG A 83 13.52 3.77 1.72
CA ARG A 83 13.58 5.14 1.15
C ARG A 83 12.76 5.29 -0.13
N THR A 84 12.06 4.24 -0.54
CA THR A 84 11.41 4.14 -1.83
C THR A 84 10.07 4.86 -1.85
N GLU A 85 9.81 5.64 -2.89
CA GLU A 85 8.49 6.23 -3.13
C GLU A 85 7.49 5.18 -3.65
N PRO A 86 6.33 4.96 -3.01
CA PRO A 86 5.45 3.83 -3.33
C PRO A 86 4.94 3.87 -4.77
N ASN A 87 4.67 5.07 -5.29
CA ASN A 87 4.18 5.28 -6.65
C ASN A 87 5.24 5.04 -7.74
N MET A 88 6.51 4.89 -7.36
CA MET A 88 7.61 4.58 -8.29
C MET A 88 7.90 3.08 -8.37
N VAL A 89 7.26 2.27 -7.50
CA VAL A 89 7.41 0.81 -7.48
C VAL A 89 6.60 0.21 -8.62
N ASP A 90 7.23 -0.69 -9.38
CA ASP A 90 6.60 -1.42 -10.48
C ASP A 90 6.55 -2.93 -10.23
N LYS A 91 7.31 -3.46 -9.26
CA LYS A 91 7.22 -4.88 -8.87
C LYS A 91 7.32 -5.05 -7.36
N VAL A 92 6.56 -6.02 -6.86
CA VAL A 92 6.59 -6.45 -5.46
C VAL A 92 6.65 -7.96 -5.42
N GLU A 93 7.57 -8.50 -4.62
CA GLU A 93 7.65 -9.93 -4.30
C GLU A 93 7.53 -10.10 -2.79
N ILE A 94 6.52 -10.87 -2.38
CA ILE A 94 6.27 -11.22 -0.99
C ILE A 94 6.47 -12.73 -0.84
N VAL A 95 7.34 -13.12 0.08
CA VAL A 95 7.47 -14.51 0.52
C VAL A 95 7.03 -14.56 1.98
N LYS A 96 6.13 -15.49 2.31
CA LYS A 96 5.64 -15.73 3.67
C LYS A 96 5.31 -17.22 3.81
N ASP A 97 5.96 -17.90 4.75
CA ASP A 97 5.75 -19.34 5.04
C ASP A 97 5.74 -20.23 3.78
N ASN A 98 6.77 -20.08 2.94
CA ASN A 98 6.95 -20.77 1.65
C ASN A 98 5.94 -20.45 0.55
N LYS A 99 4.94 -19.60 0.82
CA LYS A 99 4.12 -19.01 -0.24
C LYS A 99 4.86 -17.81 -0.82
N LYS A 100 4.79 -17.70 -2.14
CA LYS A 100 5.46 -16.65 -2.90
C LYS A 100 4.45 -15.98 -3.81
N ILE A 101 4.30 -14.68 -3.63
CA ILE A 101 3.43 -13.83 -4.44
C ILE A 101 4.31 -12.85 -5.18
N LYS A 102 4.08 -12.72 -6.48
CA LYS A 102 4.74 -11.72 -7.32
C LYS A 102 3.67 -10.87 -7.96
N CYS A 103 3.77 -9.57 -7.77
CA CYS A 103 2.94 -8.58 -8.44
C CYS A 103 3.81 -7.67 -9.29
N GLU A 104 3.33 -7.33 -10.48
CA GLU A 104 4.01 -6.42 -11.41
C GLU A 104 3.00 -5.42 -12.00
N LEU A 105 3.46 -4.21 -12.26
CA LEU A 105 2.76 -3.20 -13.05
C LEU A 105 3.26 -3.32 -14.50
N PRO A 106 2.45 -3.84 -15.44
CA PRO A 106 2.87 -4.03 -16.82
C PRO A 106 3.21 -2.69 -17.49
N MET A 107 4.32 -2.66 -18.24
CA MET A 107 4.74 -1.45 -18.97
C MET A 107 3.74 -1.05 -20.07
N GLU A 108 3.00 -2.02 -20.62
CA GLU A 108 2.06 -1.83 -21.72
C GLU A 108 0.66 -1.38 -21.26
N GLU A 109 0.28 -1.70 -20.01
CA GLU A 109 -1.01 -1.33 -19.42
C GLU A 109 -0.81 -0.38 -18.23
N LYS A 110 -0.71 0.92 -18.53
CA LYS A 110 -0.55 1.95 -17.50
C LYS A 110 -1.69 1.88 -16.48
N GLY A 111 -1.37 1.46 -15.26
CA GLY A 111 -2.25 1.56 -14.09
C GLY A 111 -2.97 0.27 -13.67
N LYS A 112 -2.67 -0.89 -14.27
CA LYS A 112 -3.27 -2.17 -13.85
C LYS A 112 -2.22 -3.11 -13.27
N TRP A 113 -2.14 -3.17 -11.94
CA TRP A 113 -1.31 -4.17 -11.28
C TRP A 113 -1.82 -5.59 -11.54
N GLU A 114 -0.90 -6.52 -11.77
CA GLU A 114 -1.19 -7.94 -11.94
C GLU A 114 -0.43 -8.77 -10.93
N ILE A 115 -1.08 -9.81 -10.42
CA ILE A 115 -0.42 -10.95 -9.82
C ILE A 115 0.08 -11.81 -10.98
N VAL A 116 1.40 -12.05 -11.05
CA VAL A 116 2.02 -12.89 -12.08
C VAL A 116 2.34 -14.30 -11.56
N SER A 117 2.35 -14.48 -10.24
CA SER A 117 2.58 -15.76 -9.58
C SER A 117 2.01 -15.72 -8.15
N PRO A 118 1.37 -16.79 -7.64
CA PRO A 118 1.21 -18.13 -8.25
C PRO A 118 0.03 -18.25 -9.22
N VAL A 119 -0.90 -17.28 -9.20
CA VAL A 119 -2.03 -17.19 -10.13
C VAL A 119 -1.84 -15.95 -11.00
N LYS A 120 -2.23 -16.03 -12.27
CA LYS A 120 -2.28 -14.85 -13.14
C LYS A 120 -3.64 -14.17 -12.95
N ALA A 121 -3.66 -13.02 -12.30
CA ALA A 121 -4.90 -12.29 -11.98
C ALA A 121 -4.63 -10.79 -11.82
N ARG A 122 -5.68 -9.96 -11.88
CA ARG A 122 -5.57 -8.55 -11.53
C ARG A 122 -5.33 -8.40 -10.03
N ALA A 123 -4.38 -7.54 -9.66
CA ALA A 123 -4.05 -7.26 -8.27
C ALA A 123 -4.67 -5.94 -7.81
N ASP A 124 -5.01 -5.89 -6.52
CA ASP A 124 -5.48 -4.71 -5.81
C ASP A 124 -4.29 -3.74 -5.62
N MET A 125 -4.26 -2.71 -6.45
CA MET A 125 -3.23 -1.67 -6.41
C MET A 125 -3.20 -0.96 -5.06
N ILE A 126 -4.35 -0.73 -4.43
CA ILE A 126 -4.44 0.00 -3.17
C ILE A 126 -3.70 -0.78 -2.10
N LYS A 127 -3.95 -2.09 -1.98
CA LYS A 127 -3.24 -2.96 -1.02
C LYS A 127 -1.74 -3.02 -1.26
N ILE A 128 -1.30 -3.10 -2.52
CA ILE A 128 0.13 -3.10 -2.85
C ILE A 128 0.78 -1.79 -2.39
N ILE A 129 0.17 -0.64 -2.70
CA ILE A 129 0.67 0.68 -2.29
C ILE A 129 0.64 0.84 -0.78
N GLU A 130 -0.40 0.35 -0.08
CA GLU A 130 -0.47 0.34 1.38
C GLU A 130 0.69 -0.45 2.00
N ILE A 131 1.01 -1.64 1.47
CA ILE A 131 2.16 -2.45 1.89
C ILE A 131 3.45 -1.65 1.77
N VAL A 132 3.75 -1.10 0.59
CA VAL A 132 5.00 -0.37 0.36
C VAL A 132 5.07 0.88 1.24
N SER A 133 3.96 1.64 1.32
CA SER A 133 3.87 2.85 2.15
C SER A 133 4.12 2.54 3.61
N LYS A 134 3.58 1.44 4.14
CA LYS A 134 3.81 1.03 5.53
C LYS A 134 5.29 0.85 5.85
N PHE A 135 6.09 0.28 4.94
CA PHE A 135 7.53 0.11 5.16
C PHE A 135 8.33 1.39 4.93
N LYS A 136 7.87 2.29 4.06
CA LYS A 136 8.44 3.64 3.90
C LYS A 136 8.22 4.50 5.15
N ASP A 137 6.99 4.53 5.64
CA ASP A 137 6.57 5.45 6.69
C ASP A 137 6.90 4.94 8.10
N SER A 138 7.34 3.68 8.23
CA SER A 138 7.76 3.10 9.50
C SER A 138 9.26 3.30 9.75
N GLU A 139 9.59 3.52 11.01
CA GLU A 139 10.96 3.60 11.50
C GLU A 139 11.40 2.29 12.17
N VAL A 140 12.72 2.04 12.17
CA VAL A 140 13.36 1.02 13.00
C VAL A 140 12.97 1.25 14.45
N LYS A 141 12.39 0.24 15.11
CA LYS A 141 11.96 0.32 16.51
C LYS A 141 13.13 0.30 17.49
N GLU A 142 14.11 -0.55 17.23
CA GLU A 142 15.30 -0.73 18.07
C GLU A 142 16.41 -1.39 17.25
N PHE A 143 17.67 -1.01 17.45
CA PHE A 143 18.82 -1.72 16.89
C PHE A 143 19.25 -2.82 17.86
N ILE A 144 19.41 -4.05 17.38
CA ILE A 144 19.57 -5.24 18.23
C ILE A 144 20.99 -5.79 18.19
N ASP A 145 21.55 -5.98 17.00
CA ASP A 145 22.89 -6.52 16.81
C ASP A 145 23.51 -5.90 15.56
N GLU A 146 24.68 -5.27 15.67
CA GLU A 146 25.37 -4.63 14.55
C GLU A 146 26.07 -5.64 13.65
N GLU A 147 26.57 -6.73 14.24
CA GLU A 147 27.44 -7.71 13.59
C GLU A 147 27.02 -9.12 14.03
N PRO A 148 25.82 -9.56 13.62
CA PRO A 148 25.25 -10.82 14.08
C PRO A 148 26.10 -12.02 13.63
N LYS A 149 26.48 -12.85 14.59
CA LYS A 149 27.25 -14.08 14.33
C LYS A 149 26.38 -15.27 13.94
N ASP A 150 25.11 -15.26 14.34
CA ASP A 150 24.16 -16.33 14.06
C ASP A 150 22.77 -15.78 13.74
N LEU A 151 22.40 -15.80 12.45
CA LEU A 151 21.08 -15.37 11.99
C LEU A 151 19.94 -16.29 12.44
N LYS A 152 20.24 -17.55 12.81
CA LYS A 152 19.21 -18.49 13.29
C LYS A 152 18.60 -18.05 14.62
N ALA A 153 19.39 -17.43 15.49
CA ALA A 153 18.94 -16.91 16.78
C ALA A 153 17.83 -15.85 16.65
N TYR A 154 17.69 -15.25 15.47
CA TYR A 154 16.73 -14.20 15.16
C TYR A 154 15.64 -14.67 14.18
N GLY A 155 15.61 -15.96 13.81
CA GLY A 155 14.69 -16.47 12.78
C GLY A 155 14.99 -15.96 11.36
N LEU A 156 16.18 -15.38 11.13
CA LEU A 156 16.62 -14.84 9.83
C LEU A 156 17.39 -15.87 8.98
N TYR A 157 17.46 -17.13 9.42
CA TYR A 157 17.96 -18.25 8.62
C TYR A 157 17.32 -19.58 9.06
N PRO A 158 16.62 -20.32 8.17
CA PRO A 158 16.20 -19.89 6.84
C PRO A 158 15.19 -18.73 6.91
N VAL A 159 15.22 -17.83 5.93
CA VAL A 159 14.27 -16.71 5.85
C VAL A 159 12.89 -17.25 5.45
N LYS A 160 11.89 -17.06 6.31
CA LYS A 160 10.49 -17.44 6.05
C LYS A 160 9.66 -16.30 5.48
N THR A 161 10.00 -15.07 5.87
CA THR A 161 9.27 -13.87 5.47
C THR A 161 10.21 -12.84 4.86
N LYS A 162 9.87 -12.37 3.66
CA LYS A 162 10.65 -11.43 2.86
C LYS A 162 9.71 -10.54 2.06
N LEU A 163 10.02 -9.25 2.03
CA LEU A 163 9.43 -8.29 1.08
C LEU A 163 10.56 -7.72 0.21
N SER A 164 10.41 -7.84 -1.11
CA SER A 164 11.28 -7.19 -2.10
C SER A 164 10.45 -6.26 -2.98
N ILE A 165 11.02 -5.10 -3.30
CA ILE A 165 10.41 -4.11 -4.20
C ILE A 165 11.41 -3.69 -5.26
N TRP A 166 10.90 -3.38 -6.46
CA TRP A 166 11.66 -2.85 -7.58
C TRP A 166 11.12 -1.48 -7.98
N LEU A 167 12.02 -0.60 -8.36
CA LEU A 167 11.71 0.63 -9.05
C LEU A 167 11.73 0.41 -10.57
N SER A 168 10.97 1.23 -11.28
CA SER A 168 10.91 1.21 -12.74
C SER A 168 12.29 1.14 -13.40
N GLY A 169 12.55 0.04 -14.09
CA GLY A 169 13.78 -0.20 -14.85
C GLY A 169 14.87 -0.96 -14.09
N ASP A 170 14.68 -1.26 -12.81
CA ASP A 170 15.63 -2.07 -12.04
C ASP A 170 15.52 -3.57 -12.41
N GLU A 171 16.65 -4.21 -12.70
CA GLU A 171 16.70 -5.67 -12.96
C GLU A 171 16.67 -6.49 -11.67
N THR A 172 17.22 -5.94 -10.59
CA THR A 172 17.34 -6.56 -9.26
C THR A 172 16.55 -5.76 -8.22
N PRO A 173 16.09 -6.37 -7.11
CA PRO A 173 15.33 -5.63 -6.10
C PRO A 173 16.07 -4.37 -5.64
N THR A 174 15.37 -3.23 -5.65
CA THR A 174 15.87 -1.95 -5.13
C THR A 174 16.08 -2.06 -3.62
N GLU A 175 15.07 -2.58 -2.92
CA GLU A 175 15.09 -2.85 -1.49
C GLU A 175 14.56 -4.26 -1.22
N THR A 176 15.20 -4.94 -0.28
CA THR A 176 14.76 -6.25 0.23
C THR A 176 14.90 -6.23 1.75
N ILE A 177 13.81 -6.56 2.46
CA ILE A 177 13.81 -6.78 3.90
C ILE A 177 13.50 -8.24 4.20
N PHE A 178 14.31 -8.84 5.07
CA PHE A 178 14.08 -10.15 5.67
C PHE A 178 13.50 -9.96 7.05
N ILE A 179 12.50 -10.76 7.39
CA ILE A 179 11.77 -10.69 8.65
C ILE A 179 11.86 -12.06 9.31
N GLY A 180 12.34 -12.06 10.55
CA GLY A 180 12.57 -13.24 11.36
C GLY A 180 11.54 -13.41 12.48
N ASP A 181 11.99 -13.94 13.61
CA ASP A 181 11.12 -14.32 14.72
C ASP A 181 10.58 -13.09 15.49
N ARG A 182 9.43 -13.28 16.12
CA ARG A 182 8.81 -12.29 16.99
C ARG A 182 9.48 -12.25 18.36
N ASP A 183 9.93 -11.07 18.79
CA ASP A 183 10.23 -10.79 20.19
C ASP A 183 8.94 -10.39 20.92
N LYS A 184 8.41 -11.32 21.73
CA LYS A 184 7.18 -11.11 22.50
C LYS A 184 7.31 -10.04 23.59
N LYS A 185 8.51 -9.86 24.15
CA LYS A 185 8.74 -8.89 25.24
C LYS A 185 8.81 -7.48 24.69
N LYS A 186 9.53 -7.31 23.58
CA LYS A 186 9.72 -6.03 22.90
C LYS A 186 8.58 -5.71 21.94
N ARG A 187 7.66 -6.64 21.73
CA ARG A 187 6.50 -6.52 20.83
C ARG A 187 6.93 -6.09 19.45
N GLY A 188 7.75 -6.88 18.79
CA GLY A 188 8.25 -6.59 17.45
C GLY A 188 8.83 -7.81 16.77
N TYR A 189 9.21 -7.68 15.51
CA TYR A 189 9.88 -8.73 14.76
C TYR A 189 11.33 -8.35 14.48
N PHE A 190 12.24 -9.32 14.57
CA PHE A 190 13.60 -9.11 14.08
C PHE A 190 13.57 -8.94 12.57
N ALA A 191 14.36 -8.00 12.07
CA ALA A 191 14.46 -7.71 10.65
C ALA A 191 15.88 -7.33 10.26
N LYS A 192 16.19 -7.53 8.98
CA LYS A 192 17.46 -7.18 8.36
C LYS A 192 17.20 -6.73 6.92
N LEU A 193 17.81 -5.63 6.50
CA LEU A 193 17.86 -5.27 5.08
C LEU A 193 18.94 -6.10 4.38
N GLU A 194 18.68 -6.56 3.16
CA GLU A 194 19.62 -7.40 2.41
C GLU A 194 21.02 -6.77 2.31
N LYS A 195 21.05 -5.45 2.06
CA LYS A 195 22.28 -4.65 1.87
C LYS A 195 22.94 -4.15 3.17
N LYS A 196 22.42 -4.48 4.37
CA LYS A 196 22.98 -4.04 5.66
C LYS A 196 23.10 -5.20 6.64
N ASP A 197 24.20 -5.31 7.38
CA ASP A 197 24.45 -6.47 8.25
C ASP A 197 23.70 -6.43 9.58
N ASN A 198 23.37 -5.25 10.07
CA ASN A 198 22.74 -5.07 11.37
C ASN A 198 21.31 -5.63 11.42
N ILE A 199 20.96 -6.22 12.56
CA ILE A 199 19.62 -6.67 12.91
C ILE A 199 18.94 -5.60 13.75
N PHE A 200 17.68 -5.36 13.45
CA PHE A 200 16.84 -4.40 14.15
C PHE A 200 15.45 -4.97 14.40
N LEU A 201 14.66 -4.29 15.22
CA LEU A 201 13.25 -4.59 15.41
C LEU A 201 12.38 -3.69 14.55
N ILE A 202 11.29 -4.27 14.05
CA ILE A 202 10.16 -3.56 13.44
C ILE A 202 8.88 -3.78 14.26
N GLU A 203 7.91 -2.89 14.11
CA GLU A 203 6.62 -2.97 14.80
C GLU A 203 5.78 -4.19 14.34
N GLU A 204 4.98 -4.76 15.24
CA GLU A 204 4.17 -5.96 14.96
C GLU A 204 3.20 -5.76 13.79
N ASN A 205 2.60 -4.57 13.71
CA ASN A 205 1.59 -4.22 12.70
C ASN A 205 2.14 -4.13 11.26
N MET A 206 3.46 -4.22 11.07
CA MET A 206 4.06 -4.29 9.72
C MET A 206 3.85 -5.66 9.09
N ILE A 207 3.81 -6.73 9.90
CA ILE A 207 3.64 -8.10 9.42
C ILE A 207 2.19 -8.42 9.12
N ASP A 208 1.29 -7.83 9.89
CA ASP A 208 -0.16 -8.00 9.74
C ASP A 208 -0.66 -7.46 8.39
N LEU A 209 0.10 -6.57 7.74
CA LEU A 209 -0.22 -6.03 6.42
C LEU A 209 0.29 -6.92 5.27
N LEU A 210 1.23 -7.84 5.53
CA LEU A 210 1.73 -8.74 4.50
C LEU A 210 0.72 -9.86 4.25
N PRO A 211 0.23 -10.03 3.01
CA PRO A 211 -0.82 -10.98 2.68
C PRO A 211 -0.37 -12.41 2.95
N GLU A 212 -1.31 -13.25 3.41
CA GLU A 212 -1.05 -14.68 3.62
C GLU A 212 -0.96 -15.47 2.31
N ASP A 213 -1.66 -15.03 1.27
CA ASP A 213 -1.58 -15.58 -0.08
C ASP A 213 -2.09 -14.59 -1.14
N ALA A 214 -2.02 -15.00 -2.41
CA ALA A 214 -2.38 -14.15 -3.53
C ALA A 214 -3.87 -13.77 -3.56
N GLU A 215 -4.76 -14.55 -2.95
CA GLU A 215 -6.20 -14.26 -2.93
C GLU A 215 -6.50 -12.96 -2.18
N GLU A 216 -5.72 -12.66 -1.13
CA GLU A 216 -5.83 -11.40 -0.39
C GLU A 216 -5.39 -10.19 -1.22
N LEU A 217 -4.57 -10.37 -2.24
CA LEU A 217 -4.16 -9.31 -3.18
C LEU A 217 -4.99 -9.27 -4.45
N ARG A 218 -5.90 -10.20 -4.70
CA ARG A 218 -6.74 -10.14 -5.91
C ARG A 218 -7.67 -8.93 -5.85
N GLU A 219 -7.79 -8.26 -7.00
CA GLU A 219 -8.70 -7.15 -7.18
C GLU A 219 -10.16 -7.64 -7.11
N ARG A 220 -10.96 -7.07 -6.20
CA ARG A 220 -12.32 -7.55 -5.91
C ARG A 220 -13.42 -6.75 -6.61
N SER A 221 -13.10 -5.74 -7.41
CA SER A 221 -14.11 -5.02 -8.18
C SER A 221 -14.49 -5.82 -9.43
N ILE A 222 -15.78 -5.85 -9.75
CA ILE A 222 -16.30 -6.60 -10.90
C ILE A 222 -16.23 -5.84 -12.23
N LEU A 223 -16.11 -4.51 -12.16
CA LEU A 223 -16.17 -3.57 -13.28
C LEU A 223 -15.19 -2.40 -13.05
N PHE A 224 -14.57 -1.93 -14.14
CA PHE A 224 -13.66 -0.77 -14.13
C PHE A 224 -13.97 0.16 -15.29
N PHE A 225 -14.76 1.20 -15.04
CA PHE A 225 -15.13 2.20 -16.04
C PHE A 225 -15.15 3.60 -15.41
N GLU A 226 -14.96 4.61 -16.24
CA GLU A 226 -15.13 6.02 -15.93
C GLU A 226 -16.58 6.42 -16.27
N GLU A 227 -17.38 6.69 -15.23
CA GLU A 227 -18.82 7.00 -15.36
C GLU A 227 -19.13 8.07 -16.42
N GLU A 228 -18.28 9.09 -16.51
CA GLU A 228 -18.46 10.21 -17.45
C GLU A 228 -18.27 9.80 -18.92
N LYS A 229 -17.45 8.76 -19.17
CA LYS A 229 -17.18 8.22 -20.50
C LYS A 229 -18.21 7.21 -20.95
N VAL A 230 -19.07 6.71 -20.05
CA VAL A 230 -20.12 5.75 -20.41
C VAL A 230 -21.13 6.42 -21.35
N ASN A 231 -21.29 5.84 -22.54
CA ASN A 231 -22.14 6.38 -23.61
C ASN A 231 -23.24 5.42 -24.08
N LYS A 232 -23.17 4.13 -23.71
CA LYS A 232 -24.20 3.14 -24.04
C LYS A 232 -24.23 2.02 -23.01
N ILE A 233 -25.44 1.58 -22.65
CA ILE A 233 -25.69 0.43 -21.77
C ILE A 233 -26.66 -0.50 -22.48
N GLU A 234 -26.31 -1.78 -22.59
CA GLU A 234 -27.20 -2.83 -23.11
C GLU A 234 -27.50 -3.84 -22.02
N VAL A 235 -28.78 -4.10 -21.80
CA VAL A 235 -29.26 -5.13 -20.88
C VAL A 235 -30.05 -6.16 -21.68
N LYS A 236 -29.51 -7.37 -21.78
CA LYS A 236 -30.08 -8.48 -22.54
C LYS A 236 -30.64 -9.52 -21.59
N TYR A 237 -31.93 -9.76 -21.72
CA TYR A 237 -32.67 -10.85 -21.09
C TYR A 237 -32.98 -11.92 -22.15
N PRO A 238 -33.42 -13.14 -21.76
CA PRO A 238 -33.76 -14.19 -22.72
C PRO A 238 -34.82 -13.78 -23.77
N GLU A 239 -35.80 -12.97 -23.38
CA GLU A 239 -36.96 -12.63 -24.22
C GLU A 239 -36.98 -11.16 -24.68
N ARG A 240 -36.07 -10.32 -24.17
CA ARG A 240 -36.06 -8.88 -24.47
C ARG A 240 -34.67 -8.28 -24.30
N GLU A 241 -34.43 -7.18 -24.99
CA GLU A 241 -33.26 -6.33 -24.77
C GLU A 241 -33.67 -4.88 -24.56
N ILE A 242 -32.91 -4.18 -23.73
CA ILE A 242 -33.04 -2.74 -23.51
C ILE A 242 -31.68 -2.14 -23.78
N ILE A 243 -31.66 -1.15 -24.66
CA ILE A 243 -30.45 -0.43 -25.03
C ILE A 243 -30.71 1.03 -24.75
N VAL A 244 -29.87 1.65 -23.92
CA VAL A 244 -29.86 3.10 -23.72
C VAL A 244 -28.55 3.67 -24.20
N ALA A 245 -28.61 4.81 -24.87
CA ALA A 245 -27.44 5.50 -25.39
C ALA A 245 -27.55 7.01 -25.17
N LYS A 246 -26.40 7.63 -24.96
CA LYS A 246 -26.24 9.05 -24.67
C LYS A 246 -26.07 9.83 -25.98
N THR A 247 -26.84 10.90 -26.17
CA THR A 247 -26.70 11.82 -27.30
C THR A 247 -25.52 12.78 -27.08
N PRO A 248 -25.03 13.48 -28.12
CA PRO A 248 -24.05 14.55 -27.98
C PRO A 248 -24.50 15.69 -27.03
N GLU A 249 -25.80 15.91 -26.88
CA GLU A 249 -26.40 16.87 -25.92
C GLU A 249 -26.52 16.32 -24.49
N PHE A 250 -25.90 15.18 -24.20
CA PHE A 250 -25.90 14.52 -22.88
C PHE A 250 -27.27 13.99 -22.42
N GLU A 251 -28.24 13.83 -23.33
CA GLU A 251 -29.52 13.19 -23.05
C GLU A 251 -29.41 11.67 -23.25
N TRP A 252 -30.03 10.88 -22.38
CA TRP A 252 -30.13 9.42 -22.58
C TRP A 252 -31.42 9.08 -23.31
N LYS A 253 -31.35 8.17 -24.29
CA LYS A 253 -32.51 7.66 -25.02
C LYS A 253 -32.49 6.15 -25.09
N ILE A 254 -33.68 5.55 -25.11
CA ILE A 254 -33.86 4.12 -25.40
C ILE A 254 -33.72 3.93 -26.91
N LEU A 255 -32.84 3.03 -27.37
CA LEU A 255 -32.76 2.67 -28.78
C LEU A 255 -33.77 1.57 -29.11
N LYS A 256 -34.50 1.72 -30.23
CA LYS A 256 -35.37 0.65 -30.74
C LYS A 256 -34.56 -0.42 -31.48
N PRO A 257 -35.12 -1.65 -31.63
CA PRO A 257 -34.45 -2.70 -32.39
C PRO A 257 -34.02 -2.23 -33.79
N GLY A 258 -32.72 -2.37 -34.09
CA GLY A 258 -32.12 -1.95 -35.36
C GLY A 258 -31.62 -0.50 -35.41
N GLU A 259 -31.92 0.33 -34.41
CA GLU A 259 -31.33 1.67 -34.28
C GLU A 259 -29.92 1.57 -33.65
N SER A 260 -29.00 2.43 -34.08
CA SER A 260 -27.62 2.49 -33.57
C SER A 260 -27.18 3.90 -33.15
N ASP A 261 -27.89 4.92 -33.62
CA ASP A 261 -27.60 6.32 -33.36
C ASP A 261 -28.70 6.93 -32.45
N PRO A 262 -28.35 7.42 -31.24
CA PRO A 262 -29.31 8.02 -30.33
C PRO A 262 -29.87 9.37 -30.80
N GLU A 263 -29.19 10.12 -31.68
CA GLU A 263 -29.71 11.42 -32.17
C GLU A 263 -30.93 11.20 -33.06
N THR A 264 -30.84 10.24 -33.97
CA THR A 264 -31.90 9.87 -34.90
C THR A 264 -32.91 8.87 -34.33
N SER A 265 -32.65 8.33 -33.14
CA SER A 265 -33.54 7.40 -32.46
C SER A 265 -34.92 8.01 -32.20
N SER A 266 -35.95 7.23 -32.53
CA SER A 266 -37.35 7.54 -32.25
C SER A 266 -37.82 7.03 -30.88
N GLY A 267 -36.89 6.57 -30.04
CA GLY A 267 -37.17 6.10 -28.70
C GLY A 267 -37.35 7.21 -27.68
N GLN A 268 -37.88 6.84 -26.52
CA GLN A 268 -38.18 7.78 -25.45
C GLN A 268 -36.90 8.22 -24.73
N VAL A 269 -36.95 9.42 -24.15
CA VAL A 269 -35.95 9.90 -23.21
C VAL A 269 -35.90 8.95 -22.01
N PHE A 270 -34.70 8.57 -21.61
CA PHE A 270 -34.41 7.74 -20.46
C PHE A 270 -33.84 8.62 -19.35
N ASP A 271 -34.32 8.43 -18.11
CA ASP A 271 -33.97 9.32 -17.01
C ASP A 271 -32.47 9.21 -16.68
N PHE A 272 -31.76 10.33 -16.79
CA PHE A 272 -30.34 10.43 -16.47
C PHE A 272 -30.03 10.00 -15.02
N ASN A 273 -30.91 10.27 -14.06
CA ASN A 273 -30.69 9.90 -12.66
C ASN A 273 -30.69 8.37 -12.50
N ILE A 274 -31.53 7.65 -13.25
CA ILE A 274 -31.54 6.19 -13.23
C ILE A 274 -30.20 5.64 -13.75
N VAL A 275 -29.67 6.20 -14.84
CA VAL A 275 -28.35 5.79 -15.38
C VAL A 275 -27.24 6.06 -14.37
N LYS A 276 -27.23 7.26 -13.79
CA LYS A 276 -26.25 7.67 -12.79
C LYS A 276 -26.27 6.74 -11.57
N ASP A 277 -27.44 6.50 -11.00
CA ASP A 277 -27.60 5.64 -9.82
C ASP A 277 -27.25 4.19 -10.15
N PHE A 278 -27.62 3.70 -11.33
CA PHE A 278 -27.22 2.39 -11.82
C PHE A 278 -25.70 2.25 -11.88
N LEU A 279 -25.00 3.14 -12.59
CA LEU A 279 -23.55 3.09 -12.75
C LEU A 279 -22.82 3.19 -11.40
N LYS A 280 -23.31 4.04 -10.50
CA LYS A 280 -22.80 4.14 -9.13
C LYS A 280 -22.96 2.80 -8.38
N ASN A 281 -24.17 2.23 -8.35
CA ASN A 281 -24.45 0.98 -7.65
C ASN A 281 -23.64 -0.19 -8.24
N MET A 282 -23.46 -0.23 -9.56
CA MET A 282 -22.67 -1.27 -10.22
C MET A 282 -21.21 -1.29 -9.77
N ARG A 283 -20.62 -0.13 -9.43
CA ARG A 283 -19.25 -0.03 -8.90
C ARG A 283 -19.11 -0.45 -7.44
N GLU A 284 -20.22 -0.52 -6.69
CA GLU A 284 -20.22 -0.91 -5.29
C GLU A 284 -20.15 -2.44 -5.10
N PHE A 285 -20.51 -3.22 -6.13
CA PHE A 285 -20.43 -4.68 -6.06
C PHE A 285 -18.98 -5.17 -6.01
N LYS A 286 -18.74 -6.11 -5.09
CA LYS A 286 -17.45 -6.75 -4.87
C LYS A 286 -17.56 -8.26 -5.00
N ILE A 287 -16.49 -8.86 -5.50
CA ILE A 287 -16.24 -10.29 -5.56
C ILE A 287 -16.16 -10.83 -4.14
N LYS A 288 -17.08 -11.74 -3.80
CA LYS A 288 -17.05 -12.51 -2.56
C LYS A 288 -16.05 -13.68 -2.70
N GLU A 289 -16.12 -14.38 -3.83
CA GLU A 289 -15.32 -15.57 -4.12
C GLU A 289 -14.98 -15.65 -5.61
N PHE A 290 -13.75 -16.04 -5.95
CA PHE A 290 -13.39 -16.47 -7.30
C PHE A 290 -13.69 -17.96 -7.42
N VAL A 291 -14.60 -18.31 -8.33
CA VAL A 291 -15.15 -19.67 -8.44
C VAL A 291 -14.36 -20.49 -9.45
N SER A 292 -14.06 -19.91 -10.62
CA SER A 292 -13.22 -20.53 -11.65
C SER A 292 -12.67 -19.50 -12.61
N GLU A 293 -11.52 -19.81 -13.21
CA GLU A 293 -10.89 -18.95 -14.20
C GLU A 293 -11.51 -19.16 -15.59
N GLY A 294 -11.47 -18.14 -16.42
CA GLY A 294 -11.95 -18.15 -17.79
C GLY A 294 -13.43 -18.53 -17.89
N HIS A 295 -13.67 -19.51 -18.76
CA HIS A 295 -15.00 -20.00 -19.12
C HIS A 295 -15.27 -21.40 -18.54
N GLU A 296 -14.54 -21.81 -17.50
CA GLU A 296 -14.78 -23.08 -16.84
C GLU A 296 -16.11 -23.03 -16.06
N GLY A 297 -16.88 -24.12 -16.13
CA GLY A 297 -18.12 -24.26 -15.35
C GLY A 297 -19.30 -23.39 -15.78
N LEU A 298 -19.23 -22.62 -16.88
CA LEU A 298 -20.31 -21.68 -17.28
C LEU A 298 -21.71 -22.32 -17.28
N LYS A 299 -21.86 -23.52 -17.84
CA LYS A 299 -23.14 -24.24 -17.85
C LYS A 299 -23.64 -24.60 -16.44
N THR A 300 -22.73 -25.01 -15.55
CA THR A 300 -23.05 -25.35 -14.15
C THR A 300 -23.61 -24.15 -13.41
N PHE A 301 -23.13 -22.95 -13.74
CA PHE A 301 -23.51 -21.71 -13.08
C PHE A 301 -24.59 -20.93 -13.84
N GLY A 302 -25.13 -21.48 -14.94
CA GLY A 302 -26.14 -20.82 -15.78
C GLY A 302 -25.62 -19.58 -16.54
N LEU A 303 -24.34 -19.57 -16.87
CA LEU A 303 -23.64 -18.49 -17.58
C LEU A 303 -23.45 -18.80 -19.08
N ASP A 304 -23.71 -20.03 -19.53
CA ASP A 304 -23.80 -20.37 -20.95
C ASP A 304 -25.07 -19.77 -21.61
N LYS A 305 -26.12 -19.61 -20.80
CA LYS A 305 -27.35 -18.89 -21.13
C LYS A 305 -27.72 -17.96 -19.96
N PRO A 306 -27.01 -16.82 -19.83
CA PRO A 306 -27.15 -15.97 -18.67
C PRO A 306 -28.58 -15.42 -18.55
N ALA A 307 -29.05 -15.30 -17.32
CA ALA A 307 -30.35 -14.70 -17.03
C ALA A 307 -30.37 -13.20 -17.39
N ILE A 308 -29.20 -12.55 -17.30
CA ILE A 308 -28.97 -11.17 -17.73
C ILE A 308 -27.57 -11.07 -18.31
N LYS A 309 -27.42 -10.52 -19.51
CA LYS A 309 -26.14 -10.08 -20.07
C LYS A 309 -26.11 -8.55 -20.10
N LEU A 310 -25.16 -7.96 -19.38
CA LEU A 310 -24.97 -6.52 -19.26
C LEU A 310 -23.72 -6.11 -20.04
N LEU A 311 -23.86 -5.09 -20.89
CA LEU A 311 -22.75 -4.48 -21.64
C LEU A 311 -22.73 -2.98 -21.33
N ILE A 312 -21.61 -2.48 -20.82
CA ILE A 312 -21.39 -1.05 -20.57
C ILE A 312 -20.30 -0.58 -21.54
N TRP A 313 -20.61 0.40 -22.36
CA TRP A 313 -19.69 0.96 -23.35
C TRP A 313 -19.19 2.33 -22.90
N GLU A 314 -17.87 2.52 -22.99
CA GLU A 314 -17.25 3.83 -22.86
C GLU A 314 -16.90 4.40 -24.24
N GLU A 315 -16.92 5.72 -24.34
CA GLU A 315 -16.45 6.45 -25.50
C GLU A 315 -14.99 6.08 -25.83
N GLY A 316 -14.74 5.70 -27.09
CA GLY A 316 -13.42 5.31 -27.58
C GLY A 316 -13.03 3.85 -27.32
N ASN A 317 -13.75 3.12 -26.47
CA ASN A 317 -13.49 1.70 -26.24
C ASN A 317 -14.01 0.84 -27.40
N LYS A 318 -13.22 -0.14 -27.83
CA LYS A 318 -13.61 -1.11 -28.89
C LYS A 318 -14.51 -2.22 -28.38
N THR A 319 -14.45 -2.51 -27.09
CA THR A 319 -15.19 -3.59 -26.43
C THR A 319 -15.87 -3.04 -25.19
N PRO A 320 -17.08 -3.51 -24.85
CA PRO A 320 -17.75 -3.13 -23.63
C PRO A 320 -17.16 -3.83 -22.42
N HIS A 321 -17.41 -3.29 -21.23
CA HIS A 321 -17.35 -4.06 -20.00
C HIS A 321 -18.54 -5.03 -19.99
N GLU A 322 -18.25 -6.33 -19.97
CA GLU A 322 -19.27 -7.39 -20.05
C GLU A 322 -19.44 -8.09 -18.71
N LEU A 323 -20.69 -8.20 -18.25
CA LEU A 323 -21.09 -9.09 -17.17
C LEU A 323 -22.18 -10.05 -17.64
N ASN A 324 -21.98 -11.33 -17.40
CA ASN A 324 -23.00 -12.36 -17.58
C ASN A 324 -23.47 -12.81 -16.19
N ILE A 325 -24.75 -12.60 -15.89
CA ILE A 325 -25.35 -12.91 -14.59
C ILE A 325 -26.13 -14.22 -14.72
N GLY A 326 -25.69 -15.22 -13.94
CA GLY A 326 -26.18 -16.58 -14.03
C GLY A 326 -27.15 -16.95 -12.91
N SER A 327 -26.95 -18.15 -12.36
CA SER A 327 -27.80 -18.74 -11.33
C SER A 327 -27.43 -18.26 -9.94
N ILE A 328 -28.42 -18.22 -9.05
CA ILE A 328 -28.21 -18.03 -7.61
C ILE A 328 -27.45 -19.25 -7.07
N SER A 329 -26.51 -19.02 -6.16
CA SER A 329 -25.78 -20.08 -5.45
C SER A 329 -26.76 -21.04 -4.77
N GLY A 330 -26.48 -22.35 -4.82
CA GLY A 330 -27.30 -23.34 -4.14
C GLY A 330 -27.39 -23.15 -2.62
N LYS A 331 -26.48 -22.37 -2.03
CA LYS A 331 -26.50 -22.00 -0.61
C LYS A 331 -27.32 -20.73 -0.33
N GLY A 332 -27.71 -19.97 -1.35
CA GLY A 332 -28.42 -18.69 -1.20
C GLY A 332 -27.55 -17.54 -0.66
N ASP A 333 -26.23 -17.65 -0.76
CA ASP A 333 -25.25 -16.66 -0.25
C ASP A 333 -24.74 -15.67 -1.33
N GLY A 334 -25.19 -15.84 -2.57
CA GLY A 334 -24.82 -14.97 -3.68
C GLY A 334 -25.33 -15.46 -5.03
N ILE A 335 -24.87 -14.81 -6.08
CA ILE A 335 -25.16 -15.13 -7.48
C ILE A 335 -23.86 -15.30 -8.27
N TYR A 336 -23.83 -16.27 -9.17
CA TYR A 336 -22.70 -16.47 -10.05
C TYR A 336 -22.71 -15.46 -11.20
N VAL A 337 -21.57 -14.82 -11.43
CA VAL A 337 -21.36 -13.85 -12.51
C VAL A 337 -20.07 -14.19 -13.22
N TRP A 338 -20.07 -14.17 -14.55
CA TRP A 338 -18.83 -14.09 -15.32
C TRP A 338 -18.55 -12.63 -15.63
N THR A 339 -17.34 -12.17 -15.35
CA THR A 339 -16.88 -10.82 -15.66
C THR A 339 -15.81 -10.85 -16.76
N GLY A 340 -16.01 -10.04 -17.80
CA GLY A 340 -15.03 -9.86 -18.86
C GLY A 340 -13.77 -9.11 -18.40
N GLU A 341 -13.84 -8.34 -17.30
CA GLU A 341 -12.69 -7.58 -16.78
C GLU A 341 -11.56 -8.45 -16.25
N GLN A 342 -11.93 -9.61 -15.70
CA GLN A 342 -10.99 -10.54 -15.08
C GLN A 342 -11.06 -11.93 -15.71
N ASP A 343 -11.81 -12.09 -16.81
CA ASP A 343 -12.11 -13.36 -17.49
C ASP A 343 -12.28 -14.51 -16.49
N SER A 344 -13.26 -14.41 -15.61
CA SER A 344 -13.48 -15.39 -14.54
C SER A 344 -14.92 -15.44 -14.07
N VAL A 345 -15.30 -16.60 -13.54
CA VAL A 345 -16.56 -16.79 -12.82
C VAL A 345 -16.35 -16.45 -11.35
N VAL A 346 -17.21 -15.57 -10.83
CA VAL A 346 -17.16 -15.06 -9.47
C VAL A 346 -18.52 -15.20 -8.79
N LEU A 347 -18.49 -15.29 -7.47
CA LEU A 347 -19.69 -15.18 -6.63
C LEU A 347 -19.77 -13.76 -6.08
N ILE A 348 -20.91 -13.11 -6.25
CA ILE A 348 -21.17 -11.76 -5.73
C ILE A 348 -22.52 -11.69 -5.03
N ASP A 349 -22.85 -10.51 -4.50
CA ASP A 349 -24.15 -10.29 -3.89
C ASP A 349 -25.30 -10.38 -4.90
N GLU A 350 -26.37 -11.10 -4.55
CA GLU A 350 -27.50 -11.35 -5.46
C GLU A 350 -28.29 -10.08 -5.81
N LYS A 351 -28.16 -9.01 -5.00
CA LYS A 351 -28.78 -7.70 -5.24
C LYS A 351 -28.44 -7.09 -6.59
N ILE A 352 -27.35 -7.50 -7.24
CA ILE A 352 -27.03 -7.04 -8.59
C ILE A 352 -28.20 -7.27 -9.56
N ARG A 353 -28.95 -8.36 -9.38
CA ARG A 353 -30.09 -8.70 -10.23
C ARG A 353 -31.23 -7.72 -10.04
N GLU A 354 -31.47 -7.28 -8.81
CA GLU A 354 -32.48 -6.28 -8.47
C GLU A 354 -32.08 -4.92 -9.03
N VAL A 355 -30.83 -4.49 -8.81
CA VAL A 355 -30.28 -3.25 -9.36
C VAL A 355 -30.45 -3.18 -10.88
N VAL A 356 -30.04 -4.23 -11.61
CA VAL A 356 -30.18 -4.23 -13.08
C VAL A 356 -31.65 -4.26 -13.51
N LYS A 357 -32.51 -5.00 -12.81
CA LYS A 357 -33.93 -5.05 -13.14
C LYS A 357 -34.59 -3.70 -12.92
N GLU A 358 -34.53 -3.16 -11.70
CA GLU A 358 -35.21 -1.92 -11.30
C GLU A 358 -34.79 -0.73 -12.15
N SER A 359 -33.53 -0.67 -12.58
CA SER A 359 -33.06 0.38 -13.49
C SER A 359 -33.58 0.24 -14.92
N PHE A 360 -33.88 -0.97 -15.39
CA PHE A 360 -34.21 -1.27 -16.79
C PHE A 360 -35.47 -2.15 -16.90
N ILE A 361 -36.58 -1.71 -16.29
CA ILE A 361 -37.88 -2.39 -16.37
C ILE A 361 -38.63 -2.03 -17.65
#